data_AF-A0A553BBX1-F1
#
_entry.id   AF-A0A553BBX1-F1
#
_cell.length_a   1.000
_cell.length_b   1.000
_cell.length_c   1.000
_cell.angle_alpha   90.00
_cell.angle_beta   90.00
_cell.angle_gamma   90.00
#
_symmetry.space_group_name_H-M   'P 1'
#
loop_
_entity.id
_entity.type
_entity.pdbx_description
1 polymer ?
#
loop_
_entity_poly.entity_id
_entity_poly.type
_entity_poly.pdbx_seq_one_letter_code
_entity_poly.pdbx_strand_id
1 'polypeptide(L)' 'MPWTRTDYPNSLKNLPQVVRNKAIEIANALFKKGNMEEGRIIATAISHAKTWANNRGLITKMFPKKLKNKK' A
#
# COMPACT_ATOMS: atom_id res chain seq x y z
N MET A 1 2.67 -4.99 15.89
CA MET A 1 2.66 -6.41 15.48
C MET A 1 2.99 -6.50 13.99
N PRO A 2 3.65 -7.55 13.49
CA PRO A 2 3.80 -7.76 12.06
C PRO A 2 2.45 -8.18 11.46
N TRP A 3 1.94 -7.39 10.51
CA TRP A 3 0.68 -7.70 9.82
C TRP A 3 0.87 -8.89 8.88
N THR A 4 -0.18 -9.69 8.72
CA THR A 4 -0.17 -10.87 7.85
C THR A 4 -1.25 -10.76 6.77
N ARG A 5 -1.23 -11.68 5.81
CA ARG A 5 -2.22 -11.69 4.71
C ARG A 5 -3.64 -11.97 5.18
N THR A 6 -3.79 -12.56 6.36
CA THR A 6 -5.07 -12.91 7.00
C THR A 6 -5.44 -11.96 8.12
N ASP A 7 -4.44 -11.37 8.80
CA ASP A 7 -4.63 -10.45 9.92
C ASP A 7 -4.01 -9.09 9.58
N TYR A 8 -4.86 -8.19 9.07
CA TYR A 8 -4.48 -6.85 8.63
C TYR A 8 -5.54 -5.81 9.06
N PRO A 9 -5.15 -4.54 9.28
CA PRO A 9 -6.07 -3.48 9.70
C PRO A 9 -7.19 -3.26 8.67
N ASN A 10 -8.37 -2.85 9.17
CA ASN A 10 -9.54 -2.58 8.33
C ASN A 10 -9.25 -1.60 7.17
N SER A 11 -8.30 -0.68 7.32
CA SER A 11 -7.82 0.22 6.26
C SER A 11 -7.31 -0.50 5.00
N LEU A 12 -6.82 -1.74 5.13
CA LEU A 12 -6.33 -2.58 4.04
C LEU A 12 -7.41 -3.48 3.42
N LYS A 13 -8.58 -3.62 4.08
CA LYS A 13 -9.67 -4.53 3.68
C LYS A 13 -10.28 -4.18 2.31
N ASN A 14 -10.35 -2.90 1.97
CA ASN A 14 -10.94 -2.45 0.69
C ASN A 14 -9.91 -2.33 -0.44
N LEU A 15 -8.67 -2.76 -0.24
CA LEU A 15 -7.63 -2.73 -1.26
C LEU A 15 -7.60 -4.02 -2.08
N PRO A 16 -7.23 -3.95 -3.38
CA PRO A 16 -6.95 -5.13 -4.18
C PRO A 16 -5.89 -6.01 -3.52
N GLN A 17 -6.02 -7.34 -3.62
CA GLN A 17 -5.11 -8.31 -3.00
C GLN A 17 -3.63 -8.00 -3.28
N VAL A 18 -3.32 -7.60 -4.51
CA VAL A 18 -1.95 -7.26 -4.94
C VAL A 18 -1.41 -6.02 -4.20
N VAL A 19 -2.23 -4.99 -4.03
CA VAL A 19 -1.87 -3.77 -3.28
C VAL A 19 -1.78 -4.08 -1.79
N ARG A 20 -2.72 -4.87 -1.25
CA ARG A 20 -2.74 -5.27 0.15
C ARG A 20 -1.49 -6.03 0.55
N ASN A 21 -1.13 -7.06 -0.22
CA ASN A 21 0.09 -7.85 0.04
C ASN A 21 1.33 -6.95 0.05
N LYS A 22 1.42 -6.03 -0.92
CA LYS A 22 2.55 -5.12 -0.98
C LYS A 22 2.59 -4.12 0.18
N ALA A 23 1.43 -3.63 0.59
CA ALA A 23 1.31 -2.75 1.75
C ALA A 23 1.74 -3.47 3.03
N ILE A 24 1.36 -4.74 3.22
CA ILE A 24 1.79 -5.54 4.38
C ILE A 24 3.32 -5.68 4.42
N GLU A 25 3.97 -5.99 3.29
CA GLU A 25 5.43 -6.06 3.21
C GLU A 25 6.10 -4.75 3.65
N ILE A 26 5.61 -3.61 3.13
CA ILE A 26 6.16 -2.28 3.44
C ILE A 26 5.87 -1.92 4.90
N ALA A 27 4.67 -2.19 5.39
CA ALA A 27 4.27 -1.90 6.75
C ALA A 27 5.12 -2.67 7.76
N ASN A 28 5.40 -3.95 7.50
CA ASN A 28 6.29 -4.76 8.34
C ASN A 28 7.72 -4.22 8.35
N ALA A 29 8.24 -3.76 7.20
CA ALA A 29 9.55 -3.14 7.12
C ALA A 29 9.64 -1.81 7.91
N LEU A 30 8.59 -0.98 7.81
CA LEU A 30 8.49 0.28 8.55
C LEU A 30 8.30 0.05 10.06
N PHE A 31 7.51 -0.95 10.44
CA PHE A 31 7.30 -1.34 11.84
C PHE A 31 8.60 -1.83 12.47
N LYS A 32 9.39 -2.64 11.76
CA LYS A 32 10.72 -3.08 12.21
C LYS A 32 11.68 -1.90 12.46
N LYS A 33 11.48 -0.78 11.75
CA LYS A 33 12.28 0.44 11.93
C LYS A 33 11.91 1.23 13.20
N GLY A 34 10.77 0.93 13.84
CA GLY A 34 10.43 1.39 15.20
C GLY A 34 10.11 2.88 15.38
N ASN A 35 10.20 3.70 14.34
CA ASN A 35 10.15 5.19 14.47
C ASN A 35 8.82 5.84 14.07
N MET A 36 7.75 5.07 13.84
CA MET A 36 6.48 5.63 13.38
C MET A 36 5.29 4.99 14.08
N GLU A 37 4.24 5.79 14.29
CA GLU A 37 2.95 5.33 14.79
C GLU A 37 2.29 4.37 13.78
N GLU A 38 1.55 3.37 14.28
CA GLU A 38 0.89 2.37 13.43
C GLU A 38 0.01 2.98 12.34
N GLY A 39 -0.79 4.01 12.68
CA GLY A 39 -1.62 4.71 11.71
C GLY A 39 -0.81 5.33 10.56
N ARG A 40 0.35 5.93 10.88
CA ARG A 40 1.26 6.51 9.89
C ARG A 40 1.98 5.45 9.07
N ILE A 41 2.39 4.34 9.70
CA ILE A 41 2.97 3.18 9.02
C ILE A 41 1.99 2.63 7.98
N ILE A 42 0.73 2.40 8.37
CA ILE A 42 -0.32 1.85 7.50
C ILE A 42 -0.59 2.81 6.33
N ALA A 43 -0.79 4.10 6.60
CA ALA A 43 -1.04 5.10 5.55
C ALA A 43 0.12 5.18 4.54
N THR A 44 1.36 5.18 5.03
CA THR A 44 2.56 5.22 4.20
C THR A 44 2.67 3.96 3.35
N ALA A 45 2.50 2.79 3.97
CA ALA A 45 2.54 1.51 3.28
C ALA A 45 1.49 1.39 2.17
N ILE A 46 0.26 1.86 2.43
CA ILE A 46 -0.81 1.91 1.43
C ILE A 46 -0.43 2.82 0.25
N SER A 47 0.11 4.00 0.53
CA SER A 47 0.51 4.96 -0.51
C SER A 47 1.61 4.39 -1.41
N HIS A 48 2.64 3.79 -0.81
CA HIS A 48 3.71 3.14 -1.56
C HIS A 48 3.21 1.93 -2.36
N ALA A 49 2.35 1.09 -1.78
CA ALA A 49 1.77 -0.06 -2.47
C ALA A 49 0.90 0.33 -3.65
N LYS A 50 0.07 1.37 -3.50
CA LYS A 50 -0.73 1.94 -4.59
C LYS A 50 0.16 2.46 -5.72
N THR A 51 1.21 3.20 -5.39
CA THR A 51 2.16 3.73 -6.38
C THR A 51 2.89 2.60 -7.13
N TRP A 52 3.34 1.58 -6.41
CA TRP A 52 3.97 0.39 -6.99
C TRP A 52 3.05 -0.34 -7.96
N ALA A 53 1.78 -0.52 -7.59
CA ALA A 53 0.78 -1.16 -8.44
C ALA A 53 0.41 -0.29 -9.65
N ASN A 54 0.36 1.04 -9.49
CA ASN A 54 0.11 2.00 -10.56
C ASN A 54 1.21 1.97 -11.62
N ASN A 55 2.46 1.95 -11.18
CA ASN A 55 3.62 1.93 -12.07
C ASN A 55 3.66 0.63 -12.88
N ARG A 56 3.16 -0.47 -12.32
CA ARG A 56 3.04 -1.77 -13.01
C ARG A 56 1.74 -1.96 -13.81
N GLY A 57 0.85 -0.96 -13.82
CA GLY A 57 -0.44 -1.06 -14.52
C GLY A 57 -1.47 -1.98 -13.86
N LEU A 58 -1.21 -2.46 -12.63
CA LEU A 58 -2.04 -3.44 -11.92
C LEU A 58 -3.35 -2.86 -11.36
N ILE A 59 -3.44 -1.53 -11.27
CA ILE A 59 -4.64 -0.80 -10.79
C ILE A 59 -5.36 -0.02 -11.90
N THR A 60 -5.00 -0.26 -13.17
CA THR A 60 -5.47 0.54 -14.31
C THR A 60 -6.98 0.55 -14.51
N LYS A 61 -7.73 -0.39 -13.90
CA LYS A 61 -9.19 -0.44 -13.95
C LYS A 61 -9.91 0.40 -12.88
N MET A 62 -9.26 0.74 -11.77
CA MET A 62 -9.94 1.32 -10.59
C MET A 62 -9.67 2.82 -10.40
N PHE A 63 -8.55 3.32 -10.91
CA PHE A 63 -8.23 4.75 -10.93
C PHE A 63 -7.57 5.07 -12.27
N PRO A 64 -8.27 5.71 -13.22
CA PRO A 64 -7.65 6.10 -14.48
C PRO A 64 -6.45 7.00 -14.14
N LYS A 65 -5.26 6.62 -14.63
CA LYS A 65 -4.08 7.49 -14.59
C LYS A 65 -4.51 8.82 -15.19
N LYS A 66 -4.51 9.89 -14.39
CA LYS A 66 -4.26 11.22 -14.97
C LYS A 66 -2.86 11.15 -15.53
N LEU A 67 -2.74 10.79 -16.81
CA LEU A 67 -1.52 10.96 -17.59
C LEU A 67 -1.12 12.41 -17.40
N LYS A 68 -0.09 12.66 -16.58
CA LYS A 68 0.60 13.94 -16.63
C LYS A 68 1.37 13.92 -17.94
N ASN A 69 0.75 14.43 -19.01
CA ASN A 69 1.47 14.90 -20.18
C ASN A 69 2.45 15.97 -19.69
N LYS A 70 3.70 15.57 -19.46
CA LYS A 70 4.81 16.53 -19.48
C LYS A 70 5.08 16.80 -20.95
N LYS A 71 4.50 17.91 -21.45
CA LYS A 71 5.05 18.65 -22.58
C LYS A 71 6.37 19.29 -22.16
#